data_AF-A0A3R8B5Q7-F1
#
_entry.id   AF-A0A3R8B5Q7-F1
#
_cell.length_a   1.000
_cell.length_b   1.000
_cell.length_c   1.000
_cell.angle_alpha   90.00
_cell.angle_beta   90.00
_cell.angle_gamma   90.00
#
_symmetry.space_group_name_H-M   'P 1'
#
loop_
_entity.id
_entity.type
_entity.pdbx_description
1 polymer ?
#
loop_
_entity_poly.entity_id
_entity_poly.type
_entity_poly.pdbx_seq_one_letter_code
_entity_poly.pdbx_strand_id
1 'polypeptide(L)'
;MPLEESVALIIITDLKASKLRLLKIYLNGYFQKLIDYPKCPYCETSLIFENCHFDHIYPANRGGLTTSDNMVLICSTFNLSKGSDSLKNFAKRNHLNYDKIVTRLEVMGNHI
;
A
#
# COMPACT_ATOMS: atom_id res chain seq x y z
N MET A 1 14.08 -17.61 -14.17
CA MET A 1 14.77 -16.30 -14.23
C MET A 1 14.79 -15.76 -12.80
N PRO A 2 15.91 -15.89 -12.07
CA PRO A 2 15.96 -15.68 -10.63
C PRO A 2 16.34 -14.23 -10.33
N LEU A 3 15.34 -13.36 -10.16
CA LEU A 3 15.52 -11.98 -9.72
C LEU A 3 14.64 -11.62 -8.50
N GLU A 4 13.78 -12.53 -8.03
CA GLU A 4 12.85 -12.27 -6.92
C GLU A 4 13.42 -12.64 -5.54
N GLU A 5 14.29 -13.66 -5.45
CA GLU A 5 14.94 -14.01 -4.17
C GLU A 5 16.07 -13.05 -3.79
N SER A 6 16.66 -12.34 -4.77
CA SER A 6 17.84 -11.50 -4.55
C SER A 6 17.52 -10.13 -3.93
N VAL A 7 16.35 -9.54 -4.19
CA VAL A 7 16.03 -8.21 -3.63
C VAL A 7 15.67 -8.28 -2.15
N ALA A 8 14.96 -9.32 -1.72
CA ALA A 8 14.66 -9.54 -0.30
C ALA A 8 15.90 -9.97 0.51
N LEU A 9 16.78 -10.79 -0.08
CA LEU A 9 17.97 -11.32 0.59
C LEU A 9 19.09 -10.28 0.76
N ILE A 10 19.28 -9.37 -0.21
CA ILE A 10 20.30 -8.31 -0.15
C ILE A 10 19.99 -7.29 0.96
N ILE A 11 18.73 -7.02 1.26
CA ILE A 11 18.37 -6.11 2.37
C ILE A 11 18.69 -6.76 3.74
N ILE A 12 18.71 -8.10 3.84
CA ILE A 12 18.86 -8.80 5.12
C ILE A 12 20.31 -8.84 5.62
N THR A 13 21.31 -8.83 4.74
CA THR A 13 22.72 -9.06 5.13
C THR A 13 23.40 -7.87 5.81
N ASP A 14 22.92 -6.63 5.60
CA ASP A 14 23.57 -5.40 6.08
C ASP A 14 22.79 -4.64 7.19
N LEU A 15 21.67 -5.19 7.66
CA LEU A 15 20.86 -4.55 8.70
C LEU A 15 21.20 -5.04 10.11
N LYS A 16 21.44 -4.09 11.03
CA LYS A 16 21.51 -4.38 12.47
C LYS A 16 20.26 -5.16 12.91
N ALA A 17 20.41 -6.08 13.87
CA ALA A 17 19.33 -6.97 14.33
C ALA A 17 18.00 -6.27 14.67
N SER A 18 18.06 -5.03 15.17
CA SER A 18 16.87 -4.19 15.44
C SER A 18 16.12 -3.77 14.17
N LYS A 19 16.83 -3.40 13.09
CA LYS A 19 16.22 -3.12 11.77
C LYS A 19 15.71 -4.40 11.11
N LEU A 20 16.38 -5.54 11.30
CA LEU A 20 15.95 -6.82 10.75
C LEU A 20 14.59 -7.26 11.33
N ARG A 21 14.37 -7.06 12.63
CA ARG A 21 13.06 -7.35 13.27
C ARG A 21 11.94 -6.49 12.69
N LEU A 22 12.18 -5.19 12.53
CA LEU A 22 11.20 -4.27 11.96
C LEU A 22 10.90 -4.60 10.50
N LEU A 23 11.92 -4.95 9.71
CA LEU A 23 11.76 -5.38 8.33
C LEU A 23 10.92 -6.65 8.22
N LYS A 24 11.15 -7.64 9.08
CA LYS A 24 10.32 -8.86 9.13
C LYS A 24 8.85 -8.55 9.43
N ILE A 25 8.59 -7.67 10.40
CA ILE A 25 7.22 -7.26 10.74
C ILE A 25 6.57 -6.54 9.54
N TYR A 26 7.30 -5.63 8.90
CA TYR A 26 6.83 -4.90 7.73
C TYR A 26 6.53 -5.85 6.55
N LEU A 27 7.45 -6.76 6.22
CA LEU A 27 7.26 -7.75 5.16
C LEU A 27 6.09 -8.68 5.47
N ASN A 28 5.95 -9.15 6.71
CA ASN A 28 4.81 -9.98 7.09
C ASN A 28 3.48 -9.24 6.93
N GLY A 29 3.41 -7.97 7.36
CA GLY A 29 2.22 -7.14 7.15
C GLY A 29 1.91 -6.91 5.67
N TYR A 30 2.96 -6.75 4.86
CA TYR A 30 2.86 -6.62 3.41
C TYR A 30 2.29 -7.87 2.75
N PHE A 31 2.87 -9.05 3.03
CA PHE A 31 2.41 -10.32 2.48
C PHE A 31 0.99 -10.65 2.92
N GLN A 32 0.65 -10.44 4.20
CA GLN A 32 -0.71 -10.68 4.69
C GLN A 32 -1.72 -9.80 3.94
N LYS A 33 -1.46 -8.49 3.80
CA LYS A 33 -2.34 -7.59 3.05
C LYS A 33 -2.47 -7.97 1.58
N LEU A 34 -1.38 -8.43 0.94
CA LEU A 34 -1.39 -8.87 -0.44
C LEU A 34 -2.23 -10.15 -0.65
N ILE A 35 -2.18 -11.09 0.30
CA ILE A 35 -2.98 -12.32 0.28
C ILE A 35 -4.46 -12.01 0.50
N ASP A 36 -4.78 -11.21 1.52
CA ASP A 36 -6.18 -10.90 1.89
C ASP A 36 -6.85 -10.01 0.84
N TYR A 37 -6.10 -9.09 0.24
CA TYR A 37 -6.59 -8.08 -0.69
C TYR A 37 -5.71 -8.00 -1.96
N PRO A 38 -5.81 -8.99 -2.87
CA PRO A 38 -4.92 -9.10 -4.03
C PRO A 38 -5.29 -8.13 -5.17
N LYS A 39 -6.19 -7.17 -4.94
CA LYS A 39 -6.61 -6.18 -5.93
C LYS A 39 -6.51 -4.79 -5.33
N CYS A 40 -6.00 -3.85 -6.12
CA CYS A 40 -5.95 -2.45 -5.76
C CYS A 40 -7.36 -1.94 -5.42
N PRO A 41 -7.64 -1.39 -4.22
CA PRO A 41 -8.96 -0.86 -3.91
C PRO A 41 -9.36 0.33 -4.79
N TYR A 42 -8.39 1.02 -5.39
CA TYR A 42 -8.62 2.21 -6.21
C TYR A 42 -8.98 1.88 -7.67
N CYS A 43 -8.30 0.91 -8.32
CA CYS A 43 -8.53 0.53 -9.73
C CYS A 43 -8.87 -0.93 -9.98
N GLU A 44 -8.84 -1.79 -8.97
CA GLU A 44 -9.08 -3.24 -9.07
C GLU A 44 -8.03 -4.04 -9.86
N THR A 45 -6.94 -3.40 -10.32
CA THR A 45 -5.79 -4.12 -10.88
C THR A 45 -5.21 -5.08 -9.86
N SER A 46 -4.86 -6.29 -10.30
CA SER A 46 -4.20 -7.28 -9.45
C SER A 46 -2.87 -6.76 -8.92
N LEU A 47 -2.67 -6.97 -7.63
CA LEU A 47 -1.44 -6.64 -6.93
C LEU A 47 -0.51 -7.86 -6.93
N ILE A 48 0.77 -7.59 -7.15
CA ILE A 48 1.92 -8.47 -6.94
C ILE A 48 2.98 -7.69 -6.17
N PHE A 49 3.96 -8.37 -5.59
CA PHE A 49 4.95 -7.73 -4.74
C PHE A 49 5.66 -6.56 -5.43
N GLU A 50 5.93 -6.70 -6.74
CA GLU A 50 6.67 -5.78 -7.59
C GLU A 50 5.86 -4.54 -8.01
N ASN A 51 4.53 -4.59 -7.98
CA ASN A 51 3.66 -3.55 -8.55
C ASN A 51 2.78 -2.85 -7.51
N CYS A 52 3.09 -2.99 -6.22
CA CYS A 52 2.28 -2.40 -5.16
C CYS A 52 3.12 -1.62 -4.14
N HIS A 53 2.46 -0.69 -3.45
CA HIS A 53 3.05 0.12 -2.39
C HIS A 53 1.99 0.45 -1.35
N PHE A 54 2.41 0.66 -0.10
CA PHE A 54 1.52 1.26 0.88
C PHE A 54 1.27 2.73 0.56
N ASP A 55 0.00 3.11 0.58
CA ASP A 55 -0.50 4.47 0.50
C ASP A 55 -1.10 4.88 1.84
N HIS A 56 -0.89 6.14 2.20
CA HIS A 56 -1.66 6.81 3.25
C HIS A 56 -2.92 7.40 2.62
N ILE A 57 -4.10 6.86 2.96
CA ILE A 57 -5.38 7.34 2.45
C ILE A 57 -5.51 8.85 2.70
N TYR A 58 -5.24 9.27 3.93
CA TYR A 58 -4.95 10.62 4.36
C TYR A 58 -3.44 10.87 4.28
N PRO A 59 -2.94 11.72 3.36
CA PRO A 59 -1.51 11.90 3.14
C PRO A 59 -0.74 12.30 4.40
N ALA A 60 0.41 11.65 4.64
CA ALA A 60 1.24 11.91 5.82
C ALA A 60 1.72 13.37 5.91
N ASN A 61 2.08 13.97 4.76
CA ASN A 61 2.49 15.38 4.71
C ASN A 61 1.34 16.39 4.93
N ARG A 62 0.11 15.89 5.13
CA ARG A 62 -1.08 16.66 5.52
C ARG A 62 -1.63 16.23 6.89
N GLY A 63 -0.81 15.55 7.70
CA GLY A 63 -1.15 15.14 9.06
C GLY A 63 -1.77 13.75 9.18
N GLY A 64 -1.85 12.97 8.10
CA GLY A 64 -2.30 11.58 8.18
C GLY A 64 -1.33 10.70 8.96
N LEU A 65 -1.86 9.91 9.89
CA LEU A 65 -1.05 9.04 10.76
C LEU A 65 -0.68 7.74 10.06
N THR A 66 0.47 7.17 10.39
CA THR A 66 0.84 5.81 9.94
C THR A 66 0.18 4.78 10.84
N THR A 67 -1.09 4.50 10.57
CA THR A 67 -1.94 3.56 11.31
C THR A 67 -2.54 2.53 10.37
N SER A 68 -2.92 1.36 10.87
CA SER A 68 -3.44 0.27 10.02
C SER A 68 -4.73 0.63 9.27
N ASP A 69 -5.52 1.55 9.81
CA ASP A 69 -6.76 2.07 9.24
C ASP A 69 -6.55 3.20 8.22
N ASN A 70 -5.38 3.86 8.22
CA ASN A 70 -5.00 4.87 7.22
C ASN A 70 -4.05 4.32 6.14
N MET A 71 -3.48 3.15 6.34
CA MET A 71 -2.53 2.51 5.43
C MET A 71 -3.21 1.44 4.58
N VAL A 72 -3.00 1.49 3.27
CA VAL A 72 -3.57 0.52 2.34
C VAL A 72 -2.60 0.18 1.21
N LEU A 73 -2.60 -1.08 0.77
CA LEU A 73 -1.76 -1.53 -0.34
C LEU A 73 -2.47 -1.24 -1.67
N ILE A 74 -1.82 -0.48 -2.55
CA ILE A 74 -2.36 -0.09 -3.87
C ILE A 74 -1.30 -0.28 -4.96
N CYS A 75 -1.71 -0.22 -6.23
CA CYS A 75 -0.76 -0.36 -7.33
C CYS A 75 0.19 0.85 -7.44
N SER A 76 1.42 0.62 -7.88
CA SER A 76 2.45 1.66 -8.03
C SER A 76 2.01 2.83 -8.90
N THR A 77 1.31 2.54 -10.00
CA THR A 77 0.78 3.56 -10.91
C THR A 77 -0.11 4.57 -10.19
N PHE A 78 -1.01 4.09 -9.32
CA PHE A 78 -1.92 4.97 -8.60
C PHE A 78 -1.34 5.56 -7.32
N ASN A 79 -0.39 4.88 -6.66
CA ASN A 79 0.37 5.48 -5.57
C ASN A 79 1.15 6.71 -6.06
N LEU A 80 1.96 6.54 -7.11
CA LEU A 80 2.73 7.62 -7.71
C LEU A 80 1.84 8.72 -8.27
N SER A 81 0.72 8.36 -8.90
CA SER A 81 -0.26 9.34 -9.36
C SER A 81 -0.83 10.14 -8.19
N LYS A 82 -1.30 9.48 -7.12
CA LYS A 82 -1.99 10.12 -5.98
C LYS A 82 -1.12 11.15 -5.27
N GLY A 83 0.15 10.83 -5.01
CA GLY A 83 1.07 11.72 -4.31
C GLY A 83 0.47 12.22 -2.99
N SER A 84 0.34 13.54 -2.85
CA SER A 84 -0.22 14.17 -1.64
C SER A 84 -1.70 14.58 -1.76
N ASP A 85 -2.41 14.13 -2.79
CA ASP A 85 -3.83 14.44 -2.92
C ASP A 85 -4.67 13.71 -1.88
N SER A 86 -5.77 14.35 -1.47
CA SER A 86 -6.83 13.64 -0.76
C SER A 86 -7.45 12.60 -1.69
N LEU A 87 -7.93 11.49 -1.12
CA LEU A 87 -8.55 10.40 -1.87
C LEU A 87 -9.67 10.91 -2.80
N LYS A 88 -10.49 11.86 -2.32
CA LYS A 88 -11.59 12.46 -3.09
C LYS A 88 -11.10 13.23 -4.31
N ASN A 89 -10.06 14.06 -4.17
CA ASN A 89 -9.50 14.82 -5.29
C ASN A 89 -8.81 13.89 -6.29
N PHE A 90 -8.07 12.90 -5.78
CA PHE A 90 -7.45 11.85 -6.59
C PHE A 90 -8.49 11.09 -7.41
N ALA A 91 -9.56 10.61 -6.78
CA ALA A 91 -10.62 9.88 -7.46
C ALA A 91 -11.28 10.75 -8.55
N LYS A 92 -11.59 12.01 -8.23
CA LYS A 92 -12.19 12.95 -9.18
C LYS A 92 -11.33 13.16 -10.43
N ARG A 93 -10.02 13.42 -10.28
CA ARG A 93 -9.14 13.72 -11.43
C ARG A 93 -8.75 12.49 -12.26
N ASN A 94 -8.88 11.28 -11.70
CA ASN A 94 -8.64 10.03 -12.42
C ASN A 94 -9.96 9.38 -12.89
N HIS A 95 -11.10 10.09 -12.79
CA HIS A 95 -12.41 9.59 -13.18
C HIS A 95 -12.79 8.25 -12.52
N LEU A 96 -12.37 8.07 -11.26
CA LEU A 96 -12.69 6.88 -10.47
C LEU A 96 -13.99 7.09 -9.71
N ASN A 97 -14.71 5.99 -9.48
CA ASN A 97 -15.90 6.00 -8.64
C ASN A 97 -15.46 6.05 -7.16
N TYR A 98 -15.52 7.24 -6.56
CA TYR A 98 -15.12 7.48 -5.18
C TYR A 98 -15.88 6.58 -4.20
N ASP A 99 -17.20 6.48 -4.34
CA ASP A 99 -18.04 5.70 -3.40
C ASP A 99 -17.66 4.21 -3.42
N LYS A 100 -17.39 3.64 -4.59
CA LYS A 100 -16.90 2.26 -4.70
C LYS A 100 -15.54 2.06 -4.04
N ILE A 101 -14.66 3.05 -4.12
CA ILE A 101 -13.37 3.01 -3.43
C ILE A 101 -13.60 3.02 -1.91
N VAL A 102 -14.43 3.93 -1.42
CA VAL A 102 -14.78 4.01 0.02
C VAL A 102 -15.33 2.67 0.51
N THR A 103 -16.32 2.10 -0.18
CA THR A 103 -16.91 0.81 0.21
C THR A 103 -15.87 -0.31 0.31
N ARG A 104 -14.89 -0.36 -0.61
CA ARG A 104 -13.80 -1.36 -0.55
C ARG A 104 -12.90 -1.13 0.65
N LEU A 105 -12.54 0.13 0.91
CA LEU A 105 -11.68 0.50 2.04
C LEU A 105 -12.36 0.21 3.38
N GLU A 106 -13.67 0.47 3.51
CA GLU A 106 -14.45 0.10 4.70
C GLU A 106 -14.43 -1.41 4.95
N VAL A 107 -14.60 -2.23 3.91
CA VAL A 107 -14.48 -3.71 4.00
C VAL A 107 -13.07 -4.15 4.43
N MET A 108 -12.04 -3.35 4.14
CA MET A 108 -10.65 -3.57 4.55
C MET A 108 -10.35 -3.09 5.98
N GLY A 109 -11.33 -2.50 6.67
CA GLY A 109 -11.19 -1.92 8.00
C GLY A 109 -10.48 -0.56 8.02
N ASN A 110 -10.46 0.14 6.88
CA ASN A 110 -9.89 1.47 6.78
C ASN A 110 -10.95 2.55 7.11
N HIS A 111 -10.52 3.63 7.75
CA HIS A 111 -11.39 4.77 8.08
C HIS A 111 -11.37 5.79 6.95
N ILE A 112 -12.54 6.15 6.43
CA ILE A 112 -12.72 7.11 5.32
C ILE A 112 -13.62 8.25 5.75
#